data_AF-A0A0Q8M0B7-F1
#
_entry.id   AF-A0A0Q8M0B7-F1
#
_cell.length_a   1.000
_cell.length_b   1.000
_cell.length_c   1.000
_cell.angle_alpha   90.00
_cell.angle_beta   90.00
_cell.angle_gamma   90.00
#
_symmetry.space_group_name_H-M   'P 1'
#
loop_
_entity.id
_entity.type
_entity.pdbx_description
1 polymer ?
#
loop_
_entity_poly.entity_id
_entity_poly.type
_entity_poly.pdbx_seq_one_letter_code
_entity_poly.pdbx_strand_id
1 'polypeptide(L)'
;MKNIQIIDSADNATFSIFQATDAEFEAIFPDSSDMEIAEDFFERLGEAKARAIIEPIWERPILKRDALGIHGTIYYGWSERRKCLPTSKREVDVLDADPWGINEAQRRLFAANR
;
A
#
# COMPACT_ATOMS: atom_id res chain seq x y z
N MET A 1 0.10 12.96 -9.48
CA MET A 1 0.67 13.08 -8.11
C MET A 1 -0.26 12.36 -7.15
N LYS A 2 0.16 11.16 -6.72
CA LYS A 2 -0.59 10.28 -5.83
C LYS A 2 0.21 10.09 -4.54
N ASN A 3 -0.48 10.02 -3.40
CA ASN A 3 0.12 9.88 -2.07
C ASN A 3 0.12 8.43 -1.61
N ILE A 4 1.20 7.99 -0.97
CA ILE A 4 1.39 6.63 -0.47
C ILE A 4 1.71 6.68 1.04
N GLN A 5 1.11 5.77 1.81
CA GLN A 5 1.49 5.52 3.21
C GLN A 5 2.54 4.41 3.28
N ILE A 6 3.62 4.62 4.03
CA ILE A 6 4.65 3.60 4.26
C ILE A 6 4.69 3.24 5.75
N ILE A 7 4.64 1.94 6.03
CA ILE A 7 4.77 1.39 7.37
C ILE A 7 6.07 0.59 7.44
N ASP A 8 7.08 1.14 8.12
CA ASP A 8 8.34 0.49 8.41
C ASP A 8 8.38 0.07 9.89
N SER A 9 8.36 -1.24 10.13
CA SER A 9 8.46 -1.92 11.43
C SER A 9 7.37 -1.56 12.47
N ALA A 10 6.55 -0.54 12.20
CA ALA A 10 5.51 0.01 13.06
C ALA A 10 5.99 0.51 14.45
N ASP A 11 7.30 0.57 14.70
CA ASP A 11 7.89 1.09 15.95
C ASP A 11 7.72 2.61 16.10
N ASN A 12 7.66 3.33 14.97
CA ASN A 12 7.29 4.73 14.88
C ASN A 12 5.88 4.86 14.29
N ALA A 13 4.86 4.88 15.15
CA ALA A 13 3.45 5.00 14.78
C ALA A 13 3.06 6.36 14.17
N THR A 14 4.03 7.12 13.64
CA THR A 14 3.80 8.39 12.94
C THR A 14 3.40 8.17 11.49
N PHE A 15 3.71 7.03 10.85
CA PHE A 15 3.36 6.66 9.47
C PHE A 15 3.53 7.81 8.47
N SER A 16 4.75 8.03 8.00
CA SER A 16 5.06 9.07 7.01
C SER A 16 4.37 8.81 5.67
N ILE A 17 4.07 9.90 4.94
CA ILE A 17 3.46 9.84 3.61
C ILE A 17 4.52 10.31 2.60
N PHE A 18 4.63 9.60 1.49
CA PHE A 18 5.54 9.91 0.41
C PHE A 18 4.78 10.05 -0.91
N GLN A 19 5.36 10.80 -1.84
CA GLN A 19 4.78 11.00 -3.16
C GLN A 19 5.47 10.12 -4.19
N ALA A 20 4.65 9.44 -4.98
CA ALA A 20 5.07 8.74 -6.18
C ALA A 20 4.52 9.45 -7.42
N THR A 21 5.30 9.40 -8.50
CA THR A 21 4.79 9.65 -9.83
C THR A 21 3.82 8.54 -10.22
N ASP A 22 2.96 8.82 -11.20
CA ASP A 22 1.99 7.83 -11.66
C ASP A 22 2.70 6.60 -12.27
N ALA A 23 3.88 6.74 -12.89
CA ALA A 23 4.63 5.59 -13.39
C ALA A 23 5.22 4.70 -12.27
N GLU A 24 5.69 5.31 -11.18
CA GLU A 24 6.21 4.56 -10.03
C GLU A 24 5.07 3.89 -9.26
N PHE A 25 3.94 4.58 -9.08
CA PHE A 25 2.75 4.03 -8.42
C PHE A 25 2.26 2.79 -9.14
N GLU A 26 2.06 2.86 -10.46
CA GLU A 26 1.56 1.75 -11.26
C GLU A 26 2.55 0.57 -11.32
N ALA A 27 3.85 0.83 -11.18
CA ALA A 27 4.86 -0.23 -11.08
C ALA A 27 4.80 -0.97 -9.73
N ILE A 28 4.51 -0.23 -8.65
CA ILE A 28 4.35 -0.77 -7.29
C ILE A 28 3.01 -1.49 -7.17
N PHE A 29 1.92 -0.89 -7.63
CA PHE A 29 0.55 -1.35 -7.46
C PHE A 29 -0.11 -1.71 -8.81
N PRO A 30 0.22 -2.88 -9.39
CA PRO A 30 -0.43 -3.33 -10.62
C PRO A 30 -1.90 -3.68 -10.40
N ASP A 31 -2.67 -3.78 -11.49
CA ASP A 31 -4.03 -4.33 -11.50
C ASP A 31 -5.02 -3.64 -10.54
N SER A 32 -4.85 -2.33 -10.34
CA SER A 32 -5.65 -1.53 -9.39
C SER A 32 -5.52 -1.96 -7.93
N SER A 33 -4.43 -2.64 -7.57
CA SER A 33 -4.07 -2.82 -6.17
C SER A 33 -3.79 -1.48 -5.51
N ASP A 34 -3.95 -1.45 -4.19
CA ASP A 34 -3.72 -0.29 -3.34
C ASP A 34 -2.91 -0.66 -2.08
N MET A 35 -2.51 -1.92 -1.98
CA MET A 35 -1.62 -2.42 -0.94
C MET A 35 -0.47 -3.20 -1.57
N GLU A 36 0.70 -3.15 -0.96
CA GLU A 36 1.86 -3.93 -1.41
C GLU A 36 2.75 -4.28 -0.21
N ILE A 37 3.33 -5.48 -0.26
CA ILE A 37 4.37 -5.89 0.69
C ILE A 37 5.70 -5.68 -0.04
N ALA A 38 6.63 -4.96 0.59
CA ALA A 38 7.89 -4.62 -0.03
C ALA A 38 8.64 -5.87 -0.51
N GLU A 39 8.65 -6.94 0.28
CA GLU A 39 9.26 -8.21 -0.08
C GLU A 39 8.65 -8.80 -1.38
N ASP A 40 7.33 -8.74 -1.55
CA ASP A 40 6.63 -9.21 -2.75
C ASP A 40 6.96 -8.35 -3.97
N PHE A 41 7.07 -7.03 -3.77
CA PHE A 41 7.46 -6.09 -4.82
C PHE A 41 8.89 -6.37 -5.32
N PHE A 42 9.83 -6.56 -4.39
CA PHE A 42 11.22 -6.90 -4.70
C PHE A 42 11.35 -8.28 -5.34
N GLU A 43 10.57 -9.27 -4.89
CA GLU A 43 10.50 -10.62 -5.47
C GLU A 43 9.97 -10.56 -6.92
N ARG A 44 8.93 -9.76 -7.18
CA ARG A 44 8.29 -9.60 -8.50
C ARG A 44 9.16 -8.89 -9.53
N LEU A 45 9.82 -7.79 -9.16
CA LEU A 45 10.58 -6.96 -10.12
C LEU A 45 12.08 -7.23 -10.14
N GLY A 46 12.61 -7.92 -9.13
CA GLY A 46 14.04 -8.07 -8.88
C GLY A 46 14.65 -6.84 -8.21
N GLU A 47 15.70 -7.07 -7.41
CA GLU A 47 16.30 -6.08 -6.51
C GLU A 47 16.71 -4.77 -7.20
N ALA A 48 17.40 -4.84 -8.34
CA ALA A 48 17.90 -3.66 -9.04
C ALA A 48 16.76 -2.76 -9.54
N LYS A 49 15.71 -3.35 -10.13
CA LYS A 49 14.57 -2.60 -10.67
C LYS A 49 13.68 -2.05 -9.56
N ALA A 50 13.43 -2.85 -8.52
CA ALA A 50 12.68 -2.42 -7.34
C ALA A 50 13.35 -1.24 -6.64
N ARG A 51 14.68 -1.28 -6.44
CA ARG A 51 15.45 -0.16 -5.89
C ARG A 51 15.33 1.11 -6.72
N ALA A 52 15.52 0.99 -8.03
CA ALA A 52 15.44 2.15 -8.94
C ALA A 52 14.08 2.86 -8.90
N ILE A 53 13.01 2.15 -8.50
CA ILE A 53 11.66 2.73 -8.33
C ILE A 53 11.46 3.29 -6.92
N ILE A 54 11.88 2.56 -5.88
CA ILE A 54 11.53 2.92 -4.50
C ILE A 54 12.46 3.99 -3.91
N GLU A 55 13.74 4.01 -4.27
CA GLU A 55 14.72 4.94 -3.69
C GLU A 55 14.34 6.41 -3.94
N PRO A 56 13.92 6.83 -5.16
CA PRO A 56 13.47 8.20 -5.38
C PRO A 56 12.23 8.61 -4.58
N ILE A 57 11.37 7.67 -4.17
CA ILE A 57 10.16 7.95 -3.38
C ILE A 57 10.53 8.41 -1.97
N TRP A 58 11.58 7.85 -1.36
CA TRP A 58 12.05 8.23 -0.03
C TRP A 58 12.47 9.70 0.07
N GLU A 59 12.90 10.29 -1.04
CA GLU A 59 13.32 11.70 -1.13
C GLU A 59 12.13 12.68 -1.32
N ARG A 60 10.89 12.18 -1.36
CA ARG A 60 9.67 12.99 -1.58
C ARG A 60 8.63 12.84 -0.46
N PRO A 61 8.98 13.12 0.82
CA PRO A 61 7.99 13.14 1.89
C PRO A 61 7.00 14.29 1.73
N ILE A 62 5.77 14.10 2.20
CA ILE A 62 4.74 15.14 2.27
C ILE A 62 4.09 15.17 3.67
N LEU A 63 3.72 16.36 4.14
CA LEU A 63 2.97 16.51 5.38
C LEU A 63 1.55 15.95 5.20
N LYS A 64 1.05 15.23 6.21
CA LYS A 64 -0.30 14.63 6.17
C LYS A 64 -1.41 15.64 5.87
N ARG A 65 -1.28 16.86 6.40
CA ARG A 65 -2.27 17.94 6.20
C ARG A 65 -2.31 18.45 4.75
N ASP A 66 -1.23 18.22 4.00
CA ASP A 66 -1.10 18.65 2.61
C ASP A 66 -1.38 17.48 1.63
N ALA A 67 -1.48 16.25 2.15
CA ALA A 67 -1.83 15.08 1.36
C ALA A 67 -3.32 15.07 1.02
N LEU A 68 -3.63 15.12 -0.27
CA LEU A 68 -4.98 14.90 -0.79
C LEU A 68 -5.29 13.39 -0.87
N GLY A 69 -5.61 12.79 0.27
CA GLY A 69 -5.93 11.36 0.41
C GLY A 69 -4.69 10.45 0.39
N ILE A 70 -4.89 9.14 0.57
CA ILE A 70 -3.87 8.08 0.46
C ILE A 70 -4.37 7.11 -0.61
N HIS A 71 -3.53 6.80 -1.59
CA HIS A 71 -3.92 6.00 -2.75
C HIS A 71 -3.34 4.59 -2.69
N GLY A 72 -2.28 4.37 -1.92
CA GLY A 72 -1.74 3.05 -1.68
C GLY A 72 -0.90 2.96 -0.43
N THR A 73 -0.64 1.74 0.03
CA THR A 73 0.12 1.46 1.26
C THR A 73 1.19 0.39 1.02
N ILE A 74 2.43 0.65 1.44
CA ILE A 74 3.53 -0.32 1.38
C ILE A 74 3.90 -0.77 2.80
N TYR A 75 3.97 -2.08 3.00
CA TYR A 75 4.36 -2.71 4.25
C TYR A 75 5.77 -3.30 4.14
N TYR A 76 6.68 -2.92 5.05
CA TYR A 76 8.02 -3.51 5.18
C TYR A 76 8.08 -4.47 6.37
N GLY A 77 8.82 -5.58 6.25
CA GLY A 77 9.00 -6.55 7.32
C GLY A 77 7.72 -7.34 7.62
N TRP A 78 6.84 -7.49 6.63
CA TRP A 78 5.46 -7.99 6.80
C TRP A 78 5.18 -9.33 6.13
N SER A 79 6.22 -10.03 5.67
CA SER A 79 6.12 -11.34 5.02
C SER A 79 5.29 -12.36 5.82
N GLU A 80 5.51 -12.48 7.13
CA GLU A 80 4.77 -13.38 8.03
C GLU A 80 3.28 -13.02 8.19
N ARG A 81 2.90 -11.80 7.80
CA ARG A 81 1.53 -11.28 7.86
C ARG A 81 0.87 -11.19 6.49
N ARG A 82 1.45 -11.78 5.44
CA ARG A 82 0.82 -11.91 4.10
C ARG A 82 -0.63 -12.39 4.18
N LYS A 83 -0.94 -13.33 5.07
CA LYS A 83 -2.29 -13.87 5.31
C LYS A 83 -3.32 -12.86 5.85
N CYS A 84 -2.86 -11.71 6.33
CA CYS A 84 -3.72 -10.64 6.83
C CYS A 84 -4.15 -9.67 5.72
N LEU A 85 -3.62 -9.80 4.50
CA LEU A 85 -4.04 -9.04 3.33
C LEU A 85 -4.84 -9.92 2.35
N PRO A 86 -5.80 -9.35 1.61
CA PRO A 86 -6.39 -10.00 0.45
C PRO A 86 -5.31 -10.37 -0.57
N THR A 87 -5.47 -11.52 -1.23
CA THR A 87 -4.54 -11.94 -2.29
C THR A 87 -4.47 -10.95 -3.44
N SER A 88 -5.57 -10.26 -3.75
CA SER A 88 -5.65 -9.20 -4.76
C SER A 88 -4.92 -7.91 -4.37
N LYS A 89 -4.62 -7.73 -3.07
CA LYS A 89 -4.08 -6.51 -2.50
C LYS A 89 -4.89 -5.24 -2.82
N ARG A 90 -6.20 -5.40 -3.00
CA ARG A 90 -7.17 -4.30 -3.04
C ARG A 90 -7.87 -4.23 -1.69
N GLU A 91 -8.00 -3.03 -1.11
CA GLU A 91 -8.62 -2.83 0.20
C GLU A 91 -10.07 -3.33 0.22
N VAL A 92 -10.80 -3.09 -0.88
CA VAL A 92 -12.21 -3.50 -1.04
C VAL A 92 -12.43 -5.01 -0.97
N ASP A 93 -11.37 -5.81 -1.13
CA ASP A 93 -11.42 -7.27 -1.07
C ASP A 93 -11.18 -7.81 0.35
N VAL A 94 -10.97 -6.95 1.36
CA VAL A 94 -10.77 -7.36 2.76
C VAL A 94 -11.90 -8.23 3.31
N LEU A 95 -13.10 -8.10 2.76
CA LEU A 95 -14.26 -8.96 3.07
C LEU A 95 -13.98 -10.46 2.85
N ASP A 96 -13.13 -10.83 1.89
CA ASP A 96 -12.77 -12.24 1.63
C ASP A 96 -11.72 -12.75 2.63
N ALA A 97 -10.87 -11.86 3.13
CA ALA A 97 -9.75 -12.20 4.03
C ALA A 97 -10.16 -12.15 5.51
N ASP A 98 -10.89 -11.12 5.92
CA ASP A 98 -11.38 -10.94 7.28
C ASP A 98 -12.76 -10.25 7.29
N PRO A 99 -13.84 -11.04 7.12
CA PRO A 99 -15.18 -10.51 7.15
C PRO A 99 -15.61 -10.03 8.54
N TRP A 100 -14.81 -10.13 9.61
CA TRP A 100 -15.18 -9.63 10.94
C TRP A 100 -14.38 -8.40 11.37
N GLY A 101 -13.24 -8.15 10.73
CA GLY A 101 -12.35 -7.01 10.97
C GLY A 101 -12.86 -5.65 10.49
N ILE A 102 -14.03 -5.58 9.84
CA ILE A 102 -14.61 -4.33 9.33
C ILE A 102 -16.04 -4.07 9.84
N ASN A 103 -16.35 -2.79 10.05
CA ASN A 103 -17.66 -2.33 10.50
C ASN A 103 -18.70 -2.34 9.37
N GLU A 104 -19.99 -2.18 9.72
CA GLU A 104 -21.08 -2.25 8.74
C GLU A 104 -20.99 -1.20 7.62
N ALA A 105 -20.51 0.02 7.93
CA ALA A 105 -20.36 1.07 6.93
C ALA A 105 -19.29 0.72 5.90
N GLN A 106 -18.15 0.18 6.34
CA GLN A 106 -17.09 -0.33 5.46
C GLN A 106 -17.60 -1.47 4.59
N ARG A 107 -18.37 -2.42 5.14
CA ARG A 107 -18.97 -3.52 4.34
C ARG A 107 -19.81 -2.98 3.19
N ARG A 108 -20.70 -2.02 3.46
CA ARG A 108 -21.56 -1.43 2.43
C ARG A 108 -20.75 -0.69 1.37
N LEU A 109 -19.73 0.08 1.78
CA LEU A 109 -18.85 0.79 0.88
C LEU A 109 -18.08 -0.18 -0.03
N PHE A 110 -17.41 -1.18 0.55
CA PHE A 110 -16.59 -2.12 -0.21
C PHE A 110 -17.41 -3.02 -1.11
N ALA A 111 -18.58 -3.49 -0.67
CA ALA A 111 -19.47 -4.28 -1.51
C ALA A 111 -19.97 -3.52 -2.76
N ALA A 112 -20.08 -2.19 -2.68
CA ALA A 112 -20.52 -1.35 -3.81
C ALA A 112 -19.38 -1.03 -4.81
N ASN A 113 -18.13 -1.32 -4.47
CA ASN A 113 -16.94 -0.92 -5.24
C ASN A 113 -16.00 -2.10 -5.58
N ARG A 114 -16.52 -3.33 -5.59
CA ARG A 114 -15.77 -4.54 -5.96
C ARG A 114 -15.54 -4.71 -7.46
#